data_AF-A0A961KWW6-F1
#
_entry.id   AF-A0A961KWW6-F1
#
_cell.length_a   1.000
_cell.length_b   1.000
_cell.length_c   1.000
_cell.angle_alpha   90.00
_cell.angle_beta   90.00
_cell.angle_gamma   90.00
#
_symmetry.space_group_name_H-M   'P 1'
#
loop_
_entity.id
_entity.type
_entity.pdbx_description
1 polymer ?
#
loop_
_entity_poly.entity_id
_entity_poly.type
_entity_poly.pdbx_seq_one_letter_code
_entity_poly.pdbx_strand_id
1 'polypeptide(L)'
;MRSAGLMAAVLALAGPAAAAATATPEDLTTAAARLESAGAALAAARGAEERTAPLVAAIGAYEEALARLRGVVIGAGAREREITLELAERREEIMRLTAALQTMSRVPPPAQMMHPAGPLAAARAGAVLARLTPALQAEAADLAATLREIETARV
;
A
#
# COMPACT_ATOMS: atom_id res chain seq x y z
N MET A 1 -44.83 10.75 -5.67
CA MET A 1 -43.82 10.67 -6.76
C MET A 1 -42.54 11.49 -6.50
N ARG A 2 -42.42 12.30 -5.42
CA ARG A 2 -41.21 13.09 -5.11
C ARG A 2 -40.11 12.31 -4.37
N SER A 3 -40.47 11.27 -3.62
CA SER A 3 -39.53 10.42 -2.88
C SER A 3 -38.71 9.47 -3.77
N ALA A 4 -39.23 9.12 -4.94
CA ALA A 4 -38.51 8.29 -5.92
C ALA A 4 -37.31 9.04 -6.54
N GLY A 5 -37.41 10.37 -6.70
CA GLY A 5 -36.32 11.20 -7.22
C GLY A 5 -35.14 11.33 -6.26
N LEU A 6 -35.40 11.37 -4.94
CA LEU A 6 -34.34 11.42 -3.92
C LEU A 6 -33.57 10.10 -3.83
N MET A 7 -34.26 8.96 -4.00
CA MET A 7 -33.58 7.66 -3.95
C MET A 7 -32.74 7.38 -5.21
N ALA A 8 -33.17 7.88 -6.37
CA ALA A 8 -32.39 7.82 -7.61
C ALA A 8 -31.16 8.75 -7.57
N ALA A 9 -31.24 9.91 -6.93
CA ALA A 9 -30.10 10.82 -6.76
C ALA A 9 -29.03 10.27 -5.80
N VAL A 10 -29.43 9.49 -4.78
CA VAL A 10 -28.49 8.82 -3.87
C VAL A 10 -27.82 7.61 -4.54
N LEU A 11 -28.53 6.88 -5.40
CA LEU A 11 -27.92 5.79 -6.18
C LEU A 11 -26.96 6.28 -7.28
N ALA A 12 -27.10 7.53 -7.75
CA ALA A 12 -26.22 8.09 -8.77
C ALA A 12 -24.81 8.46 -8.26
N LEU A 13 -24.58 8.50 -6.94
CA LEU A 13 -23.23 8.60 -6.38
C LEU A 13 -22.42 7.28 -6.53
N ALA A 14 -23.09 6.18 -6.88
CA ALA A 14 -22.47 4.94 -7.31
C ALA A 14 -22.43 4.91 -8.84
N GLY A 15 -21.68 5.86 -9.44
CA GLY A 15 -21.28 5.75 -10.84
C GLY A 15 -20.60 4.39 -11.07
N PRO A 16 -20.70 3.82 -12.29
CA PRO A 16 -20.16 2.50 -12.55
C PRO A 16 -18.70 2.49 -12.10
N ALA A 17 -18.35 1.52 -11.27
CA ALA A 17 -16.98 1.11 -11.02
C ALA A 17 -16.41 0.60 -12.36
N ALA A 18 -16.24 1.49 -13.33
CA ALA A 18 -15.40 1.27 -14.48
C ALA A 18 -14.06 0.88 -13.87
N ALA A 19 -13.64 -0.35 -14.20
CA ALA A 19 -12.40 -0.98 -13.81
C ALA A 19 -11.41 0.06 -13.32
N ALA A 20 -11.08 0.00 -12.01
CA ALA A 20 -10.18 0.93 -11.37
C ALA A 20 -8.83 0.88 -12.10
N ALA A 21 -8.69 1.65 -13.16
CA ALA A 21 -7.42 2.12 -13.64
C ALA A 21 -6.88 2.88 -12.43
N THR A 22 -5.87 2.29 -11.79
CA THR A 22 -5.13 2.92 -10.71
C THR A 22 -4.72 4.28 -11.23
N ALA A 23 -5.35 5.34 -10.70
CA ALA A 23 -5.08 6.68 -11.16
C ALA A 23 -3.60 6.97 -10.90
N THR A 24 -2.90 7.34 -11.95
CA THR A 24 -1.48 7.67 -11.86
C THR A 24 -1.31 9.03 -11.20
N PRO A 25 -0.12 9.35 -10.66
CA PRO A 25 0.18 10.70 -10.19
C PRO A 25 -0.06 11.76 -11.28
N GLU A 26 0.21 11.42 -12.54
CA GLU A 26 -0.02 12.27 -13.70
C GLU A 26 -1.52 12.49 -14.01
N ASP A 27 -2.36 11.48 -13.77
CA ASP A 27 -3.81 11.63 -13.89
C ASP A 27 -4.35 12.63 -12.85
N LEU A 28 -3.82 12.61 -11.62
CA LEU A 28 -4.21 13.53 -10.56
C LEU A 28 -3.79 14.96 -10.87
N THR A 29 -2.56 15.18 -11.34
CA THR A 29 -2.10 16.53 -11.71
C THR A 29 -2.90 17.08 -12.88
N THR A 30 -3.22 16.25 -13.87
CA THR A 30 -4.06 16.63 -15.01
C THR A 30 -5.48 16.99 -14.56
N ALA A 31 -6.10 16.18 -13.69
CA ALA A 31 -7.44 16.47 -13.17
C ALA A 31 -7.47 17.74 -12.32
N ALA A 32 -6.42 17.99 -11.52
CA ALA A 32 -6.28 19.22 -10.74
C ALA A 32 -6.18 20.46 -11.64
N ALA A 33 -5.36 20.41 -12.70
CA ALA A 33 -5.24 21.51 -13.66
C ALA A 33 -6.57 21.80 -14.39
N ARG A 34 -7.32 20.75 -14.77
CA ARG A 34 -8.65 20.90 -15.36
C ARG A 34 -9.64 21.54 -14.39
N LEU A 35 -9.64 21.11 -13.13
CA LEU A 35 -10.48 21.70 -12.09
C LEU A 35 -10.18 23.20 -11.89
N GLU A 36 -8.90 23.57 -11.83
CA GLU A 36 -8.47 24.96 -11.65
C GLU A 36 -8.89 25.84 -12.84
N SER A 37 -8.66 25.37 -14.07
CA SER A 37 -9.07 26.08 -15.29
C SER A 37 -10.59 26.24 -15.42
N ALA A 38 -11.37 25.20 -15.09
CA ALA A 38 -12.83 25.27 -15.08
C ALA A 38 -13.36 26.23 -14.00
N GLY A 39 -12.72 26.24 -12.83
CA GLY A 39 -13.01 27.20 -11.76
C GLY A 39 -12.74 28.65 -12.18
N ALA A 40 -11.62 28.90 -12.85
CA ALA A 40 -11.28 30.22 -13.40
C ALA A 40 -12.30 30.68 -14.46
N ALA A 41 -12.72 29.78 -15.37
CA ALA A 41 -13.74 30.07 -16.37
C ALA A 41 -15.09 30.42 -15.74
N LEU A 42 -15.50 29.69 -14.70
CA LEU A 42 -16.72 29.97 -13.96
C LEU A 42 -16.65 31.32 -13.21
N ALA A 43 -15.49 31.65 -12.63
CA ALA A 43 -15.28 32.94 -11.95
C ALA A 43 -15.32 34.13 -12.92
N ALA A 44 -14.90 33.94 -14.18
CA ALA A 44 -14.92 34.98 -15.21
C ALA A 44 -16.32 35.24 -15.78
N ALA A 45 -17.23 34.26 -15.72
CA ALA A 45 -18.56 34.35 -16.31
C ALA A 45 -19.48 35.36 -15.59
N ARG A 46 -20.08 36.29 -16.35
CA ARG A 46 -20.92 37.36 -15.82
C ARG A 46 -22.37 37.21 -16.29
N GLY A 47 -23.32 37.37 -15.37
CA GLY A 47 -24.73 37.19 -15.67
C GLY A 47 -25.19 35.73 -15.65
N ALA A 48 -26.50 35.51 -15.67
CA ALA A 48 -27.09 34.20 -15.46
C ALA A 48 -26.90 33.24 -16.65
N GLU A 49 -27.01 33.74 -17.89
CA GLU A 49 -26.91 32.92 -19.10
C GLU A 49 -25.48 32.45 -19.37
N GLU A 50 -24.49 33.35 -19.26
CA GLU A 50 -23.07 33.04 -19.49
C GLU A 50 -22.48 32.09 -18.43
N ARG A 51 -23.14 31.93 -17.27
CA ARG A 51 -22.69 31.06 -16.18
C ARG A 51 -23.05 29.58 -16.36
N THR A 52 -24.03 29.27 -17.19
CA THR A 52 -24.56 27.89 -17.30
C THR A 52 -23.51 26.91 -17.83
N ALA A 53 -22.87 27.21 -18.96
CA ALA A 53 -21.86 26.33 -19.54
C ALA A 53 -20.59 26.20 -18.66
N PRO A 54 -20.01 27.30 -18.12
CA PRO A 54 -18.89 27.20 -17.18
C PRO A 54 -19.23 26.44 -15.90
N LEU A 55 -20.47 26.53 -15.40
CA LEU A 55 -20.90 25.78 -14.23
C LEU A 55 -20.93 24.28 -14.51
N VAL A 56 -21.48 23.86 -15.64
CA VAL A 56 -21.47 22.45 -16.07
C VAL A 56 -20.05 21.94 -16.22
N ALA A 57 -19.15 22.73 -16.83
CA ALA A 57 -17.74 22.38 -16.96
C ALA A 57 -17.04 22.23 -15.59
N ALA A 58 -17.30 23.15 -14.65
CA ALA A 58 -16.74 23.09 -13.30
C ALA A 58 -17.23 21.87 -12.51
N ILE A 59 -18.52 21.53 -12.61
CA ILE A 59 -19.08 20.31 -12.01
C ILE A 59 -18.41 19.07 -12.61
N GLY A 60 -18.32 18.97 -13.93
CA GLY A 60 -17.67 17.84 -14.59
C GLY A 60 -16.20 17.68 -14.20
N ALA A 61 -15.46 18.79 -14.09
CA ALA A 61 -14.08 18.76 -13.62
C ALA A 61 -13.96 18.32 -12.15
N TYR A 62 -14.90 18.72 -11.29
CA TYR A 62 -14.97 18.25 -9.91
C TYR A 62 -15.25 16.75 -9.81
N GLU A 63 -16.19 16.26 -10.62
CA GLU A 63 -16.53 14.83 -10.67
C GLU A 63 -15.37 13.99 -11.19
N GLU A 64 -14.66 14.46 -12.23
CA GLU A 64 -13.45 13.81 -12.73
C GLU A 64 -12.36 13.76 -11.64
N ALA A 65 -12.07 14.87 -10.98
CA ALA A 65 -11.09 14.92 -9.90
C ALA A 65 -11.45 13.98 -8.73
N LEU A 66 -12.72 13.97 -8.30
CA LEU A 66 -13.18 13.05 -7.25
C LEU A 66 -13.09 11.58 -7.67
N ALA A 67 -13.39 11.26 -8.93
CA ALA A 67 -13.25 9.90 -9.44
C ALA A 67 -11.78 9.43 -9.39
N ARG A 68 -10.83 10.30 -9.79
CA ARG A 68 -9.39 10.00 -9.70
C ARG A 68 -8.91 9.83 -8.26
N LEU A 69 -9.30 10.73 -7.36
CA LEU A 69 -8.97 10.63 -5.93
C LEU A 69 -9.48 9.34 -5.29
N ARG A 70 -10.74 8.96 -5.59
CA ARG A 70 -11.29 7.67 -5.12
C ARG A 70 -10.49 6.49 -5.66
N GLY A 71 -10.09 6.53 -6.93
CA GLY A 71 -9.22 5.52 -7.54
C GLY A 71 -7.89 5.36 -6.80
N VAL A 72 -7.25 6.48 -6.45
CA VAL A 72 -5.99 6.46 -5.67
C VAL A 72 -6.19 5.88 -4.27
N VAL A 73 -7.21 6.32 -3.52
CA VAL A 73 -7.48 5.81 -2.17
C VAL A 73 -7.77 4.31 -2.17
N ILE A 74 -8.59 3.84 -3.12
CA ILE A 74 -8.91 2.41 -3.24
C ILE A 74 -7.65 1.62 -3.63
N GLY A 75 -6.84 2.14 -4.55
CA GLY A 75 -5.58 1.54 -4.96
C GLY A 75 -4.57 1.43 -3.82
N ALA A 76 -4.39 2.51 -3.05
CA ALA A 76 -3.52 2.54 -1.89
C ALA A 76 -3.94 1.51 -0.84
N GLY A 77 -5.25 1.42 -0.54
CA GLY A 77 -5.77 0.40 0.38
C GLY A 77 -5.66 -1.04 -0.15
N ALA A 78 -5.63 -1.25 -1.46
CA ALA A 78 -5.33 -2.56 -2.05
C ALA A 78 -3.85 -2.92 -1.88
N ARG A 79 -2.94 -1.97 -2.17
CA ARG A 79 -1.50 -2.15 -2.02
C ARG A 79 -1.09 -2.36 -0.56
N GLU A 80 -1.67 -1.61 0.38
CA GLU A 80 -1.43 -1.81 1.82
C GLU A 80 -1.81 -3.22 2.26
N ARG A 81 -2.95 -3.75 1.79
CA ARG A 81 -3.39 -5.12 2.11
C ARG A 81 -2.44 -6.16 1.53
N GLU A 82 -2.02 -6.00 0.29
CA GLU A 82 -1.04 -6.88 -0.35
C GLU A 82 0.26 -6.94 0.46
N ILE A 83 0.85 -5.77 0.78
CA ILE A 83 2.07 -5.70 1.58
C ILE A 83 1.87 -6.30 2.98
N THR A 84 0.71 -6.07 3.60
CA THR A 84 0.41 -6.62 4.93
C THR A 84 0.38 -8.15 4.92
N LEU A 85 -0.17 -8.76 3.86
CA LEU A 85 -0.17 -10.22 3.70
C LEU A 85 1.24 -10.76 3.50
N GLU A 86 2.03 -10.12 2.62
CA GLU A 86 3.43 -10.50 2.40
C GLU A 86 4.27 -10.42 3.69
N LEU A 87 4.11 -9.36 4.47
CA LEU A 87 4.77 -9.21 5.77
C LEU A 87 4.34 -10.28 6.77
N ALA A 88 3.07 -10.72 6.74
CA ALA A 88 2.57 -11.77 7.61
C ALA A 88 3.22 -13.13 7.26
N GLU A 89 3.32 -13.47 5.98
CA GLU A 89 3.98 -14.69 5.49
C GLU A 89 5.46 -14.71 5.88
N ARG A 90 6.18 -13.61 5.62
CA ARG A 90 7.60 -13.45 5.99
C ARG A 90 7.80 -13.57 7.51
N ARG A 91 6.89 -13.02 8.32
CA ARG A 91 6.94 -13.15 9.79
C ARG A 91 6.85 -14.61 10.22
N GLU A 92 5.98 -15.42 9.61
CA GLU A 92 5.89 -16.84 9.94
C GLU A 92 7.19 -17.59 9.60
N GLU A 93 7.82 -17.26 8.47
CA GLU A 93 9.10 -17.85 8.08
C GLU A 93 10.21 -17.51 9.08
N ILE A 94 10.33 -16.24 9.48
CA ILE A 94 11.29 -15.79 10.50
C ILE A 94 11.06 -16.51 11.84
N MET A 95 9.80 -16.67 12.25
CA MET A 95 9.45 -17.39 13.48
C MET A 95 9.85 -18.87 13.41
N ARG A 96 9.62 -19.55 12.27
CA ARG A 96 10.05 -20.94 12.06
C ARG A 96 11.57 -21.08 12.14
N LEU A 97 12.30 -20.19 11.47
CA LEU A 97 13.77 -20.18 11.50
C LEU A 97 14.29 -19.93 12.93
N THR A 98 13.71 -18.96 13.63
CA THR A 98 14.09 -18.62 15.01
C THR A 98 13.83 -19.80 15.96
N ALA A 99 12.71 -20.49 15.82
CA ALA A 99 12.40 -21.68 16.61
C ALA A 99 13.40 -22.83 16.35
N ALA A 100 13.80 -23.04 15.10
CA ALA A 100 14.83 -24.02 14.75
C ALA A 100 16.19 -23.67 15.38
N LEU A 101 16.62 -22.40 15.29
CA LEU A 101 17.86 -21.92 15.90
C LEU A 101 17.85 -22.02 17.43
N GLN A 102 16.74 -21.67 18.09
CA GLN A 102 16.57 -21.83 19.53
C GLN A 102 16.65 -23.29 19.96
N THR A 103 16.08 -24.21 19.16
CA THR A 103 16.16 -25.66 19.41
C THR A 103 17.60 -26.15 19.32
N MET A 104 18.37 -25.69 18.33
CA MET A 104 19.80 -26.00 18.21
C MET A 104 20.62 -25.42 19.37
N SER A 105 20.32 -24.20 19.82
CA SER A 105 21.05 -23.55 20.92
C SER A 105 20.75 -24.13 22.31
N ARG A 106 19.61 -24.81 22.50
CA ARG A 106 19.22 -25.41 23.79
C ARG A 106 19.86 -26.77 24.06
N VAL A 107 20.67 -27.30 23.14
CA VAL A 107 21.46 -28.53 23.39
C VAL A 107 22.56 -28.22 24.42
N PRO A 108 22.48 -28.76 25.66
CA PRO A 108 23.32 -28.29 26.75
C PRO A 108 24.79 -28.75 26.62
N PRO A 109 25.78 -27.92 27.02
CA PRO A 109 27.22 -28.22 26.94
C PRO A 109 27.71 -29.58 27.51
N PRO A 110 27.15 -30.14 28.60
CA PRO A 110 27.67 -31.38 29.18
C PRO A 110 27.42 -32.62 28.32
N ALA A 111 26.50 -32.56 27.35
CA ALA A 111 26.24 -33.67 26.42
C ALA A 111 27.19 -33.66 25.20
N GLN A 112 27.87 -32.53 24.90
CA GLN A 112 28.77 -32.42 23.74
C GLN A 112 30.16 -33.01 23.98
N MET A 113 30.63 -33.11 25.23
CA MET A 113 31.91 -33.77 25.52
C MET A 113 31.85 -35.31 25.40
N MET A 114 30.66 -35.90 25.30
CA MET A 114 30.47 -37.36 25.23
C MET A 114 29.89 -37.86 23.90
N HIS A 115 29.70 -36.98 22.90
CA HIS A 115 29.19 -37.35 21.56
C HIS A 115 30.30 -37.21 20.49
N PRO A 116 30.40 -38.10 19.48
CA PRO A 116 31.52 -38.13 18.53
C PRO A 116 31.71 -36.87 17.66
N ALA A 117 30.77 -35.92 17.69
CA ALA A 117 30.79 -34.72 16.84
C ALA A 117 31.64 -33.55 17.39
N GLY A 118 31.86 -33.45 18.71
CA GLY A 118 32.87 -32.58 19.36
C GLY A 118 32.84 -31.06 19.07
N PRO A 119 33.83 -30.29 19.58
CA PRO A 119 33.96 -28.84 19.39
C PRO A 119 34.11 -28.40 17.93
N LEU A 120 34.51 -29.32 17.04
CA LEU A 120 34.55 -29.10 15.59
C LEU A 120 33.14 -28.89 15.01
N ALA A 121 32.12 -29.58 15.52
CA ALA A 121 30.74 -29.39 15.11
C ALA A 121 30.20 -28.01 15.56
N ALA A 122 30.58 -27.54 16.75
CA ALA A 122 30.24 -26.21 17.22
C ALA A 122 30.90 -25.11 16.37
N ALA A 123 32.17 -25.26 16.02
CA ALA A 123 32.86 -24.33 15.10
C ALA A 123 32.22 -24.31 13.70
N ARG A 124 31.80 -25.47 13.18
CA ARG A 124 31.10 -25.58 11.89
C ARG A 124 29.73 -24.92 11.92
N ALA A 125 28.97 -25.08 13.01
CA ALA A 125 27.70 -24.38 13.22
C ALA A 125 27.90 -22.86 13.30
N GLY A 126 28.91 -22.39 14.03
CA GLY A 126 29.27 -20.96 14.09
C GLY A 126 29.65 -20.38 12.72
N ALA A 127 30.41 -21.13 11.91
CA ALA A 127 30.78 -20.73 10.55
C ALA A 127 29.58 -20.68 9.58
N VAL A 128 28.61 -21.58 9.73
CA VAL A 128 27.34 -21.55 8.96
C VAL A 128 26.51 -20.35 9.37
N LEU A 129 26.37 -20.08 10.68
CA LEU A 129 25.63 -18.92 11.19
C LEU A 129 26.25 -17.61 10.68
N ALA A 130 27.58 -17.48 10.72
CA ALA A 130 28.30 -16.31 10.22
C ALA A 130 28.11 -16.06 8.72
N ARG A 131 27.88 -17.13 7.93
CA ARG A 131 27.54 -17.02 6.49
C ARG A 131 26.08 -16.63 6.25
N LEU A 132 25.18 -16.96 7.18
CA LEU A 132 23.75 -16.63 7.08
C LEU A 132 23.43 -15.22 7.59
N THR A 133 24.21 -14.67 8.52
CA THR A 133 24.04 -13.31 9.06
C THR A 133 23.87 -12.22 7.99
N PRO A 134 24.70 -12.12 6.92
CA PRO A 134 24.52 -11.08 5.91
C PRO A 134 23.22 -11.25 5.10
N ALA A 135 22.75 -12.47 4.86
CA ALA A 135 21.46 -12.70 4.20
C ALA A 135 20.30 -12.20 5.08
N LEU A 136 20.34 -12.50 6.37
CA LEU A 136 19.34 -12.00 7.34
C LEU A 136 19.36 -10.47 7.47
N GLN A 137 20.54 -9.85 7.39
CA GLN A 137 20.66 -8.39 7.38
C GLN A 137 20.06 -7.75 6.12
N ALA A 138 20.28 -8.36 4.95
CA ALA A 138 19.66 -7.91 3.71
C ALA A 138 18.13 -8.00 3.78
N GLU A 139 17.62 -9.09 4.35
CA GLU A 139 16.18 -9.32 4.52
C GLU A 139 15.54 -8.36 5.53
N ALA A 140 16.25 -8.00 6.61
CA ALA A 140 15.82 -6.95 7.53
C ALA A 140 15.79 -5.57 6.86
N ALA A 141 16.75 -5.28 5.99
CA ALA A 141 16.78 -4.02 5.23
C ALA A 141 15.62 -3.93 4.22
N ASP A 142 15.30 -5.04 3.56
CA ASP A 142 14.14 -5.16 2.68
C ASP A 142 12.83 -4.94 3.45
N LEU A 143 12.66 -5.63 4.59
CA LEU A 143 11.51 -5.46 5.48
C LEU A 143 11.35 -4.00 5.93
N ALA A 144 12.45 -3.32 6.26
CA ALA A 144 12.44 -1.91 6.63
C ALA A 144 12.07 -0.98 5.47
N ALA A 145 12.37 -1.36 4.22
CA ALA A 145 11.94 -0.62 3.03
C ALA A 145 10.44 -0.83 2.78
N THR A 146 9.97 -2.06 2.87
CA THR A 146 8.54 -2.42 2.74
C THR A 146 7.67 -1.73 3.80
N LEU A 147 8.13 -1.63 5.05
CA LEU A 147 7.42 -0.89 6.10
C LEU A 147 7.37 0.62 5.81
N ARG A 148 8.46 1.20 5.28
CA ARG A 148 8.47 2.61 4.84
C ARG A 148 7.48 2.86 3.71
N GLU A 149 7.31 1.93 2.77
CA GLU A 149 6.32 2.04 1.70
C GLU A 149 4.89 2.21 2.28
N ILE A 150 4.52 1.40 3.27
CA ILE A 150 3.22 1.54 3.96
C ILE A 150 3.09 2.89 4.68
N GLU A 151 4.14 3.33 5.39
CA GLU A 151 4.12 4.63 6.08
C GLU A 151 3.92 5.80 5.10
N THR A 152 4.56 5.75 3.94
CA THR A 152 4.38 6.78 2.89
C THR A 152 3.02 6.71 2.21
N ALA A 153 2.39 5.53 2.14
CA ALA A 153 1.09 5.36 1.51
C ALA A 153 -0.09 5.82 2.40
N ARG A 154 0.14 6.08 3.69
CA ARG A 154 -0.89 6.51 4.66
C ARG A 154 -1.09 8.03 4.76
N VAL A 155 -0.26 8.84 4.11
CA VAL A 155 -0.27 10.33 4.16
C VAL A 155 -0.77 10.89 2.84
#